data_AF-A0A967CZC2-F1
#
_entry.id   AF-A0A967CZC2-F1
#
_cell.length_a   1.000
_cell.length_b   1.000
_cell.length_c   1.000
_cell.angle_alpha   90.00
_cell.angle_beta   90.00
_cell.angle_gamma   90.00
#
_symmetry.space_group_name_H-M   'P 1'
#
loop_
_entity.id
_entity.type
_entity.pdbx_description
1 polymer ?
#
loop_
_entity_poly.entity_id
_entity_poly.type
_entity_poly.pdbx_seq_one_letter_code
_entity_poly.pdbx_strand_id
1 'polypeptide(L)'
;MNTSFFLLSKVFWTFVQPLSLLIILIGFAILALYRGRIGFARRVLVGVSCAFLLIGFFPIGNLVLEPLETRFSIQPDPPSPKTIIV
;
A
#
# COMPACT_ATOMS: atom_id res chain seq x y z
N MET A 1 -17.28 21.89 9.57
CA MET A 1 -16.44 21.34 10.66
C MET A 1 -16.23 19.84 10.44
N ASN A 2 -15.41 19.44 9.44
CA ASN A 2 -15.05 18.03 9.17
C ASN A 2 -13.70 17.90 8.42
N THR A 3 -13.17 18.99 7.85
CA THR A 3 -11.96 19.00 7.03
C THR A 3 -10.71 18.54 7.78
N SER A 4 -10.59 18.91 9.06
CA SER A 4 -9.47 18.49 9.91
C SER A 4 -9.46 16.99 10.16
N PHE A 5 -10.62 16.38 10.44
CA PHE A 5 -10.74 14.92 10.59
C PHE A 5 -10.41 14.18 9.29
N PHE A 6 -10.91 14.65 8.15
CA PHE A 6 -10.60 14.06 6.84
C PHE A 6 -9.11 14.13 6.52
N LEU A 7 -8.46 15.26 6.80
CA LEU A 7 -7.02 15.44 6.59
C LEU A 7 -6.22 14.51 7.49
N LEU A 8 -6.56 14.44 8.79
CA LEU A 8 -5.91 13.51 9.73
C LEU A 8 -6.07 12.06 9.29
N SER A 9 -7.27 11.66 8.85
CA SER A 9 -7.54 10.30 8.39
C SER A 9 -6.71 9.96 7.16
N LYS A 10 -6.62 10.85 6.17
CA LYS A 10 -5.78 10.64 4.98
C LYS A 10 -4.31 10.47 5.35
N VAL A 11 -3.78 11.36 6.19
CA VAL A 11 -2.37 11.31 6.60
C VAL A 11 -2.10 10.04 7.40
N PHE A 12 -2.97 9.69 8.33
CA PHE A 12 -2.88 8.45 9.11
C PHE A 12 -2.86 7.22 8.20
N TRP A 13 -3.79 7.14 7.24
CA TRP A 13 -3.83 6.04 6.29
C TRP A 13 -2.58 5.97 5.43
N THR A 14 -2.03 7.11 4.99
CA THR A 14 -0.75 7.14 4.27
C THR A 14 0.37 6.53 5.10
N PHE A 15 0.44 6.77 6.41
CA PHE A 15 1.49 6.18 7.26
C PHE A 15 1.28 4.70 7.58
N VAL A 16 0.02 4.27 7.69
CA VAL A 16 -0.34 2.87 7.99
C VAL A 16 -0.20 1.96 6.77
N GLN A 17 -0.13 2.51 5.56
CA GLN A 17 0.10 1.72 4.36
C GLN A 17 1.40 0.90 4.46
N PRO A 18 1.41 -0.37 4.00
CA PRO A 18 2.56 -1.26 4.11
C PRO A 18 3.86 -0.66 3.57
N LEU A 19 3.77 0.07 2.45
CA LEU A 19 4.93 0.70 1.81
C LEU A 19 5.51 1.83 2.66
N SER A 20 4.66 2.65 3.28
CA SER A 20 5.10 3.74 4.15
C SER A 20 5.76 3.23 5.42
N LEU A 21 5.25 2.13 5.99
CA LEU A 21 5.90 1.46 7.12
C LEU A 21 7.32 0.99 6.76
N LEU A 22 7.52 0.43 5.57
CA LEU A 22 8.87 0.05 5.10
C LEU A 22 9.79 1.26 4.98
N ILE A 23 9.31 2.38 4.43
CA ILE A 23 10.08 3.63 4.32
C ILE A 23 10.49 4.17 5.69
N ILE A 24 9.56 4.18 6.66
CA ILE A 24 9.86 4.57 8.04
C ILE A 24 10.95 3.67 8.64
N LEU A 25 10.85 2.36 8.41
CA LEU A 25 11.79 1.37 8.94
C LEU A 25 13.19 1.53 8.34
N ILE A 26 13.29 1.91 7.06
CA ILE A 26 14.55 2.32 6.41
C ILE A 26 15.12 3.57 7.09
N GLY A 27 14.28 4.58 7.37
CA GLY A 27 14.70 5.78 8.11
C GLY A 27 15.30 5.45 9.47
N PHE A 28 14.69 4.53 10.22
CA PHE A 28 15.25 4.01 11.48
C PHE A 28 16.58 3.27 11.28
N ALA A 29 16.72 2.48 10.23
CA ALA A 29 17.97 1.79 9.92
C ALA A 29 19.10 2.79 9.63
N ILE A 30 18.82 3.86 8.88
CA ILE A 30 19.77 4.94 8.60
C ILE A 30 20.18 5.66 9.88
N LEU A 31 19.23 6.04 10.73
CA LEU A 31 19.51 6.66 12.04
C LEU A 31 20.35 5.75 12.95
N ALA A 32 20.10 4.44 12.92
CA ALA A 32 20.91 3.46 13.64
C ALA A 32 22.34 3.34 13.07
N LEU A 33 22.50 3.49 11.76
CA LEU A 33 23.79 3.54 11.09
C LEU A 33 24.61 4.77 11.56
N TYR A 34 23.98 5.94 11.62
CA TYR A 34 24.60 7.16 12.15
C TYR A 34 25.02 7.03 13.63
N ARG A 35 24.30 6.23 14.43
CA ARG A 35 24.66 5.93 15.82
C ARG A 35 25.73 4.82 15.96
N GLY A 36 26.29 4.33 14.86
CA GLY A 36 27.30 3.25 14.86
C GLY A 36 26.73 1.85 15.19
N ARG A 37 25.41 1.69 15.25
CA ARG A 37 24.74 0.41 15.56
C ARG A 37 24.54 -0.44 14.29
N ILE A 38 25.64 -0.77 13.62
CA ILE A 38 25.65 -1.47 12.32
C ILE A 38 24.89 -2.81 12.38
N GLY A 39 25.06 -3.58 13.46
CA GLY A 39 24.38 -4.88 13.62
C GLY A 39 22.85 -4.79 13.77
N PHE A 40 22.33 -3.66 14.27
CA PHE A 40 20.88 -3.41 14.31
C PHE A 40 20.39 -2.97 12.93
N ALA A 41 21.06 -1.98 12.34
CA ALA A 41 20.70 -1.47 11.01
C ALA A 41 20.68 -2.58 9.94
N ARG A 42 21.65 -3.51 9.96
CA ARG A 42 21.68 -4.65 9.04
C ARG A 42 20.48 -5.58 9.22
N ARG A 43 20.09 -5.90 10.47
CA ARG A 43 18.91 -6.74 10.73
C ARG A 43 17.63 -6.06 10.26
N VAL A 44 17.51 -4.76 10.51
CA VAL A 44 16.36 -3.97 10.04
C VAL A 44 16.30 -3.96 8.51
N LEU A 45 17.42 -3.68 7.83
CA LEU A 45 17.47 -3.66 6.36
C LEU A 45 17.12 -5.02 5.75
N VAL A 46 17.66 -6.12 6.28
CA VAL A 46 17.32 -7.47 5.80
C VAL A 46 15.83 -7.77 5.99
N GLY A 47 15.26 -7.38 7.14
CA GLY A 47 13.83 -7.52 7.41
C GLY A 47 12.98 -6.71 6.43
N VAL A 48 13.35 -5.45 6.18
CA VAL A 48 12.70 -4.58 5.17
C VAL A 48 12.77 -5.21 3.79
N SER A 49 13.94 -5.69 3.36
CA SER A 49 14.10 -6.30 2.04
C SER A 49 13.25 -7.57 1.89
N CYS A 50 13.20 -8.44 2.90
CA CYS A 50 12.31 -9.61 2.89
C CYS A 50 10.84 -9.20 2.82
N ALA A 51 10.41 -8.25 3.64
CA ALA A 51 9.03 -7.79 3.65
C ALA A 51 8.64 -7.12 2.32
N PHE A 52 9.54 -6.33 1.74
CA PHE A 52 9.35 -5.72 0.42
C PHE A 52 9.23 -6.77 -0.68
N LEU A 53 10.08 -7.79 -0.67
CA LEU A 53 9.98 -8.90 -1.62
C LEU A 53 8.66 -9.66 -1.45
N LEU A 54 8.25 -9.97 -0.22
CA LEU A 54 6.98 -10.66 0.03
C LEU A 54 5.79 -9.83 -0.47
N ILE A 55 5.72 -8.54 -0.13
CA ILE A 55 4.60 -7.68 -0.52
C ILE A 55 4.61 -7.36 -2.02
N GLY A 56 5.79 -7.18 -2.61
CA GLY A 56 5.94 -6.83 -4.03
C GLY A 56 5.83 -8.01 -4.99
N PHE A 57 6.30 -9.21 -4.59
CA PHE A 57 6.24 -10.40 -5.44
C PHE A 57 4.97 -11.22 -5.27
N PHE A 58 4.31 -11.20 -4.11
CA PHE A 58 3.01 -11.87 -3.99
C PHE A 58 1.91 -10.95 -4.53
N PRO A 59 1.27 -11.29 -5.67
CA PRO A 59 0.17 -10.51 -6.21
C PRO A 59 -1.12 -10.85 -5.42
N ILE A 60 -1.13 -10.58 -4.11
CA ILE A 60 -2.28 -10.88 -3.23
C ILE A 60 -3.54 -10.19 -3.75
N GLY A 61 -3.40 -8.97 -4.26
CA GLY A 61 -4.52 -8.25 -4.88
C GLY A 61 -5.11 -9.02 -6.07
N ASN A 62 -4.26 -9.54 -6.95
CA ASN A 62 -4.71 -10.24 -8.16
C ASN A 62 -5.37 -11.59 -7.82
N LEU A 63 -4.82 -12.31 -6.84
CA LEU A 63 -5.41 -13.55 -6.33
C LEU A 63 -6.78 -13.36 -5.67
N VAL A 64 -7.06 -12.16 -5.15
CA VAL A 64 -8.37 -11.81 -4.57
C VAL A 64 -9.32 -11.27 -5.65
N LEU A 65 -8.80 -10.60 -6.68
CA LEU A 65 -9.58 -10.08 -7.81
C LEU A 65 -10.08 -11.19 -8.74
N GLU A 66 -9.25 -12.17 -9.06
CA GLU A 66 -9.59 -13.30 -9.95
C GLU A 66 -10.88 -14.06 -9.53
N PRO A 67 -11.09 -14.45 -8.26
CA PRO A 67 -12.35 -15.07 -7.84
C PRO A 67 -13.53 -14.08 -7.86
N LEU A 68 -13.30 -12.78 -7.70
CA LEU A 68 -14.38 -11.80 -7.81
C LEU A 68 -14.82 -11.59 -9.26
N GLU A 69 -13.88 -11.52 -10.21
CA GLU A 69 -14.18 -11.38 -11.65
C GLU A 69 -14.90 -12.60 -12.22
N THR A 70 -14.55 -13.79 -11.74
CA THR A 70 -15.21 -15.04 -12.15
C THR A 70 -16.59 -15.22 -11.52
N ARG A 71 -16.83 -14.69 -10.31
CA ARG A 71 -18.14 -14.73 -9.64
C ARG A 71 -19.07 -13.60 -10.07
N PHE A 72 -18.51 -12.43 -10.35
CA PHE A 72 -19.21 -11.25 -10.82
C PHE A 72 -18.68 -10.94 -12.23
N SER A 73 -19.13 -11.74 -13.20
CA SER A 73 -18.83 -11.43 -14.60
C SER A 73 -19.25 -10.00 -14.91
N ILE A 74 -18.36 -9.28 -15.61
CA ILE A 74 -18.61 -7.95 -16.13
C ILE A 74 -19.97 -7.97 -16.83
N GLN A 75 -20.92 -7.19 -16.29
CA GLN A 75 -22.20 -7.01 -16.94
C GLN A 75 -21.91 -6.44 -18.33
N PRO A 76 -22.56 -6.94 -19.40
CA PRO A 76 -22.36 -6.42 -20.74
C PRO A 76 -22.53 -4.90 -20.74
N ASP A 77 -21.71 -4.22 -21.56
CA ASP A 77 -21.68 -2.77 -21.61
C ASP A 77 -23.10 -2.19 -21.62
N PRO A 78 -23.40 -1.21 -20.74
CA PRO A 78 -24.69 -0.55 -20.76
C PRO A 78 -24.91 0.02 -22.17
N PRO A 79 -26.12 -0.12 -22.74
CA PRO A 79 -26.39 0.38 -24.08
C PRO A 79 -26.01 1.86 -24.16
N SER A 80 -25.34 2.25 -25.26
CA SER A 80 -24.89 3.61 -25.50
C SER A 80 -25.97 4.61 -25.10
N PRO A 81 -25.66 5.62 -24.25
CA PRO A 81 -26.67 6.51 -23.71
C PRO A 81 -27.42 7.18 -24.86
N LYS A 82 -28.70 6.83 -25.00
CA LYS A 82 -29.51 7.25 -26.15
C LYS A 82 -29.84 8.74 -26.14
N THR A 83 -29.56 9.45 -25.03
CA THR A 83 -29.83 10.88 -24.90
C THR A 83 -28.96 11.47 -23.79
N ILE A 84 -28.12 12.44 -24.13
CA ILE A 84 -27.53 13.36 -23.16
C ILE A 84 -28.60 14.42 -22.92
N ILE A 85 -29.13 14.50 -21.70
CA ILE A 85 -29.99 15.62 -21.30
C ILE A 85 -29.03 16.77 -20.95
N VAL A 86 -28.93 17.74 -21.86
CA VAL A 86 -28.23 19.02 -21.64
C VAL A 86 -29.23 20.02 -21.08
#